data_AF-A0A8T7BLG7-F1
#
_entry.id   AF-A0A8T7BLG7-F1
#
_cell.length_a   1.000
_cell.length_b   1.000
_cell.length_c   1.000
_cell.angle_alpha   90.00
_cell.angle_beta   90.00
_cell.angle_gamma   90.00
#
_symmetry.space_group_name_H-M   'P 1'
#
loop_
_entity.id
_entity.type
_entity.pdbx_description
1 polymer ?
#
loop_
_entity_poly.entity_id
_entity_poly.type
_entity_poly.pdbx_seq_one_letter_code
_entity_poly.pdbx_strand_id
1 'polypeptide(L)'
;MADEFSYDSSVFSNIGRTLNDEAEIELLSVGVDIGSSTSHIVFSRIVMEQFGNRYFVSKREVLFESGFLLTPYAEGITIDADILGNFLEEQYRLAEITPEDIDTGALILTGVAVRRRNARAIA
;
A
#
# COMPACT_ATOMS: atom_id res chain seq x y z
N MET A 1 -29.20 59.18 8.31
CA MET A 1 -29.57 59.07 6.89
C MET A 1 -28.28 59.11 6.08
N ALA A 2 -27.65 57.94 5.97
CA ALA A 2 -26.53 57.62 5.09
C ALA A 2 -26.38 56.09 5.12
N ASP A 3 -26.43 55.50 3.92
CA ASP A 3 -25.91 54.22 3.45
C ASP A 3 -26.06 52.94 4.26
N GLU A 4 -26.87 52.02 3.72
CA GLU A 4 -26.48 50.61 3.65
C GLU A 4 -26.86 50.07 2.26
N PHE A 5 -25.83 49.74 1.47
CA PHE A 5 -25.91 49.25 0.11
C PHE A 5 -26.55 47.85 0.07
N SER A 6 -27.71 47.72 -0.57
CA SER A 6 -28.21 46.44 -1.05
C SER A 6 -27.77 46.28 -2.51
N TYR A 7 -26.67 45.56 -2.74
CA TYR A 7 -26.32 45.08 -4.06
C TYR A 7 -27.12 43.80 -4.32
N ASP A 8 -28.23 43.95 -5.05
CA ASP A 8 -28.77 42.88 -5.85
C ASP A 8 -27.79 42.62 -7.00
N SER A 9 -26.98 41.58 -6.86
CA SER A 9 -26.32 40.96 -8.00
C SER A 9 -26.77 39.51 -8.06
N SER A 10 -27.82 39.28 -8.85
CA SER A 10 -28.01 38.09 -9.65
C SER A 10 -26.77 37.19 -9.71
N VAL A 11 -26.68 36.22 -8.80
CA VAL A 11 -25.66 35.17 -8.83
C VAL A 11 -26.03 34.29 -10.02
N PHE A 12 -25.29 34.51 -11.10
CA PHE A 12 -25.40 33.76 -12.33
C PHE A 12 -25.52 32.27 -12.06
N SER A 13 -26.63 31.70 -12.50
CA SER A 13 -26.78 30.28 -12.74
C SER A 13 -25.64 29.81 -13.63
N ASN A 14 -24.72 29.02 -13.08
CA ASN A 14 -24.01 28.04 -13.89
C ASN A 14 -24.38 26.65 -13.38
N ILE A 15 -25.42 26.16 -14.05
CA ILE A 15 -25.76 24.75 -14.21
C ILE A 15 -24.47 24.03 -14.62
N GLY A 16 -23.95 23.18 -13.74
CA GLY A 16 -22.68 22.50 -14.00
C GLY A 16 -21.84 22.13 -12.78
N ARG A 17 -22.39 22.05 -11.56
CA ARG A 17 -21.88 21.02 -10.65
C ARG A 17 -22.33 19.68 -11.21
N THR A 18 -21.61 19.19 -12.22
CA THR A 18 -21.29 17.77 -12.20
C THR A 18 -20.54 17.63 -10.88
N LEU A 19 -21.25 17.21 -9.84
CA LEU A 19 -20.61 16.41 -8.80
C LEU A 19 -20.02 15.27 -9.63
N ASN A 20 -18.76 15.39 -10.02
CA ASN A 20 -18.03 14.22 -10.39
C ASN A 20 -18.12 13.40 -9.12
N ASP A 21 -18.87 12.31 -9.15
CA ASP A 21 -18.69 11.24 -8.20
C ASP A 21 -17.24 10.79 -8.43
N GLU A 22 -16.29 11.50 -7.81
CA GLU A 22 -14.89 11.17 -7.82
C GLU A 22 -14.83 9.80 -7.14
N ALA A 23 -14.63 8.76 -7.96
CA ALA A 23 -14.66 7.41 -7.46
C ALA A 23 -13.50 7.24 -6.49
N GLU A 24 -13.85 7.00 -5.23
CA GLU A 24 -12.92 6.59 -4.19
C GLU A 24 -12.88 5.05 -4.15
N ILE A 25 -11.67 4.49 -4.17
CA ILE A 25 -11.46 3.07 -3.94
C ILE A 25 -10.54 2.90 -2.74
N GLU A 26 -10.86 1.94 -1.88
CA GLU A 26 -9.97 1.49 -0.82
C GLU A 26 -9.38 0.15 -1.22
N LEU A 27 -8.06 0.02 -1.04
CA LEU A 27 -7.32 -1.21 -1.29
C LEU A 27 -6.60 -1.63 -0.02
N LEU A 28 -6.74 -2.89 0.37
CA LEU A 28 -5.84 -3.53 1.32
C LEU A 28 -4.60 -3.99 0.58
N SER A 29 -3.43 -3.55 1.06
CA SER A 29 -2.15 -3.80 0.42
C SER A 29 -1.16 -4.48 1.35
N VAL A 30 -0.27 -5.28 0.77
CA VAL A 30 0.88 -5.88 1.46
C VAL A 30 2.20 -5.46 0.82
N GLY A 31 3.16 -5.06 1.63
CA GLY A 31 4.55 -4.80 1.23
C GLY A 31 5.47 -5.77 1.95
N VAL A 32 6.26 -6.54 1.21
CA VAL A 32 7.32 -7.39 1.76
C VAL A 32 8.66 -6.85 1.32
N ASP A 33 9.58 -6.62 2.26
CA ASP A 33 10.96 -6.22 1.98
C ASP A 33 11.90 -7.31 2.44
N ILE A 34 12.79 -7.75 1.55
CA ILE A 34 13.83 -8.75 1.78
C ILE A 34 15.16 -8.08 1.46
N GLY A 35 15.76 -7.52 2.50
CA GLY A 35 17.05 -6.87 2.44
C GLY A 35 18.21 -7.84 2.57
N SER A 36 19.42 -7.27 2.67
CA SER A 36 20.64 -8.06 2.86
C SER A 36 20.73 -8.70 4.24
N SER A 37 20.13 -8.09 5.25
CA SER A 37 20.25 -8.51 6.64
C SER A 37 18.91 -8.84 7.27
N THR A 38 17.86 -8.11 6.88
CA THR A 38 16.54 -8.23 7.50
C THR A 38 15.45 -8.37 6.45
N SER A 39 14.36 -9.00 6.87
CA SER A 39 13.14 -9.19 6.11
C SER A 39 11.94 -8.76 6.96
N HIS A 40 10.99 -8.05 6.34
CA HIS A 40 9.86 -7.43 7.01
C HIS A 40 8.62 -7.44 6.11
N ILE A 41 7.45 -7.29 6.72
CA ILE A 41 6.16 -7.18 6.03
C ILE A 41 5.31 -6.08 6.66
N VAL A 42 4.61 -5.34 5.81
CA VAL A 42 3.73 -4.23 6.20
C VAL A 42 2.40 -4.41 5.49
N PHE A 43 1.31 -4.30 6.24
CA PHE A 43 -0.05 -4.22 5.69
C PHE A 43 -0.54 -2.77 5.77
N SER A 44 -1.12 -2.27 4.69
CA SER A 44 -1.62 -0.89 4.62
C SER A 44 -2.95 -0.80 3.91
N ARG A 45 -3.84 0.07 4.38
CA ARG A 45 -5.00 0.54 3.63
C ARG A 45 -4.57 1.72 2.76
N ILE A 46 -4.81 1.62 1.46
CA ILE A 46 -4.54 2.68 0.49
C ILE A 46 -5.88 3.18 -0.03
N VAL A 47 -6.13 4.47 0.12
CA VAL A 47 -7.29 5.15 -0.49
C VAL A 47 -6.79 5.81 -1.77
N MET A 48 -7.49 5.54 -2.87
CA MET A 48 -7.23 6.17 -4.15
C MET A 48 -8.44 6.96 -4.62
N GLU A 49 -8.20 8.19 -5.06
CA GLU A 49 -9.22 9.08 -5.61
C GLU A 49 -9.03 9.23 -7.11
N GLN A 50 -10.13 9.22 -7.85
CA GLN A 50 -10.13 9.43 -9.29
C GLN A 50 -10.19 10.94 -9.61
N PHE A 51 -9.14 11.46 -10.25
CA PHE A 51 -9.19 12.77 -10.92
C PHE A 51 -9.09 12.59 -12.44
N GLY A 52 -10.19 12.90 -13.13
CA GLY A 52 -10.31 12.67 -14.57
C GLY A 52 -10.28 11.17 -14.90
N ASN A 53 -9.25 10.73 -15.63
CA ASN A 53 -9.07 9.33 -16.03
C ASN A 53 -7.93 8.61 -15.29
N ARG A 54 -7.47 9.16 -14.16
CA ARG A 54 -6.36 8.63 -13.38
C ARG A 54 -6.77 8.50 -11.91
N TYR A 55 -6.23 7.46 -11.28
CA TYR A 55 -6.30 7.30 -9.82
C TYR A 55 -4.98 7.77 -9.20
N PHE A 56 -5.09 8.39 -8.03
CA PHE A 56 -3.96 8.87 -7.25
C PHE A 56 -4.14 8.40 -5.82
N VAL A 57 -3.04 8.04 -5.15
CA VAL A 57 -3.11 7.71 -3.73
C VAL A 57 -3.38 8.99 -2.95
N SER A 58 -4.54 9.08 -2.30
CA SER A 58 -4.92 10.23 -1.47
C SER A 58 -4.55 10.00 0.01
N LYS A 59 -4.66 8.75 0.49
CA LYS A 59 -4.28 8.37 1.85
C LYS A 59 -3.61 6.98 1.88
N ARG A 60 -2.66 6.82 2.79
CA ARG A 60 -2.11 5.52 3.18
C ARG A 60 -2.11 5.40 4.69
N GLU A 61 -2.65 4.30 5.20
CA GLU A 61 -2.69 3.97 6.63
C GLU A 61 -2.03 2.62 6.85
N VAL A 62 -1.01 2.58 7.72
CA VAL A 62 -0.38 1.31 8.11
C VAL A 62 -1.28 0.63 9.13
N LEU A 63 -1.77 -0.57 8.79
CA LEU A 63 -2.63 -1.36 9.66
C LEU A 63 -1.81 -2.27 10.58
N PHE A 64 -0.72 -2.81 10.05
CA PHE A 64 0.19 -3.67 10.77
C PHE A 64 1.60 -3.55 10.18
N GLU A 65 2.60 -3.53 11.04
CA GLU A 65 4.01 -3.58 10.69
C GLU A 65 4.67 -4.66 11.52
N SER A 66 5.32 -5.62 10.86
CA SER A 66 5.95 -6.74 11.55
C SER A 66 7.16 -6.28 12.36
N GLY A 67 7.61 -7.17 13.26
CA GLY A 67 9.01 -7.19 13.66
C GLY A 67 9.93 -7.49 12.46
N PHE A 68 11.17 -7.89 12.74
CA PHE A 68 12.11 -8.26 11.68
C PHE A 68 12.53 -9.72 11.81
N LEU A 69 12.70 -10.36 10.66
CA LEU A 69 13.42 -11.61 10.54
C LEU A 69 14.83 -11.29 10.02
N LEU A 70 15.88 -11.87 10.61
CA LEU A 70 17.17 -11.86 9.94
C LEU A 70 17.05 -12.69 8.65
N THR A 71 17.38 -12.10 7.50
CA THR A 71 17.18 -12.76 6.20
C THR A 71 17.80 -14.16 6.23
N PRO A 72 16.99 -15.22 6.09
CA PRO A 72 17.44 -16.55 6.45
C PRO A 72 18.25 -17.13 5.28
N TYR A 73 19.54 -16.83 5.22
CA TYR A 73 20.40 -17.42 4.20
C TYR A 73 20.70 -18.88 4.51
N ALA A 74 20.63 -19.71 3.48
CA ALA A 74 20.99 -21.12 3.54
C ALA A 74 22.29 -21.39 2.76
N GLU A 75 22.78 -22.63 2.85
CA GLU A 75 23.93 -23.09 2.08
C GLU A 75 23.67 -22.94 0.57
N GLY A 76 24.74 -22.79 -0.22
CA GLY A 76 24.59 -22.75 -1.68
C GLY A 76 24.04 -21.44 -2.24
N ILE A 77 24.23 -20.32 -1.51
CA ILE A 77 23.90 -18.96 -1.94
C ILE A 77 22.38 -18.75 -2.16
N THR A 78 21.55 -19.35 -1.31
CA THR A 78 20.09 -19.27 -1.35
C THR A 78 19.54 -18.57 -0.11
N ILE A 79 18.27 -18.19 -0.18
CA ILE A 79 17.43 -17.87 0.99
C ILE A 79 16.63 -19.12 1.32
N ASP A 80 16.54 -19.46 2.60
CA ASP A 80 15.65 -20.50 3.12
C ASP A 80 14.20 -20.02 2.96
N ALA A 81 13.50 -20.61 2.00
CA ALA A 81 12.13 -20.23 1.67
C ALA A 81 11.13 -20.71 2.72
N ASP A 82 11.44 -21.79 3.45
CA ASP A 82 10.54 -22.33 4.46
C ASP A 82 10.56 -21.44 5.71
N ILE A 83 11.75 -21.02 6.16
CA ILE A 83 11.87 -20.07 7.29
C ILE A 83 11.21 -18.72 6.93
N LEU A 84 11.44 -18.23 5.71
CA LEU A 84 10.83 -17.00 5.25
C LEU A 84 9.30 -17.13 5.15
N GLY A 85 8.79 -18.21 4.56
CA GLY A 85 7.35 -18.48 4.44
C GLY A 85 6.66 -18.56 5.79
N ASN A 86 7.22 -19.33 6.73
CA ASN A 86 6.70 -19.43 8.10
C ASN A 86 6.65 -18.07 8.82
N PHE A 87 7.65 -17.21 8.60
CA PHE A 87 7.64 -15.86 9.15
C PHE A 87 6.50 -15.02 8.57
N LEU A 88 6.33 -15.03 7.23
CA LEU A 88 5.26 -14.28 6.57
C LEU A 88 3.87 -14.78 7.01
N GLU A 89 3.65 -16.09 7.04
CA GLU A 89 2.38 -16.70 7.52
C GLU A 89 2.05 -16.28 8.95
N GLU A 90 3.04 -16.27 9.84
CA GLU A 90 2.86 -15.79 11.20
C GLU A 90 2.50 -14.30 11.24
N GLN A 91 3.07 -13.47 10.37
CA GLN A 91 2.70 -12.04 10.32
C GLN A 91 1.29 -11.82 9.78
N TYR A 92 0.83 -12.60 8.79
CA TYR A 92 -0.58 -12.60 8.37
C TYR A 92 -1.51 -12.96 9.54
N ARG A 93 -1.16 -14.01 10.28
CA ARG A 93 -1.94 -14.46 11.45
C ARG A 93 -1.99 -13.40 12.56
N LEU A 94 -0.87 -12.74 12.85
CA LEU A 94 -0.79 -11.67 13.86
C LEU A 94 -1.52 -10.39 13.44
N ALA A 95 -1.55 -10.10 12.14
CA ALA A 95 -2.30 -8.98 11.58
C ALA A 95 -3.81 -9.26 11.47
N GLU A 96 -4.24 -10.50 11.70
CA GLU A 96 -5.62 -10.97 11.48
C GLU A 96 -6.10 -10.71 10.04
N ILE A 97 -5.19 -10.87 9.08
CA ILE A 97 -5.42 -10.69 7.65
C ILE A 97 -5.14 -12.01 6.94
N THR A 98 -5.98 -12.38 5.98
CA THR A 98 -5.77 -13.53 5.09
C THR A 98 -5.24 -13.07 3.73
N PRO A 99 -4.49 -13.91 2.99
CA PRO A 99 -4.04 -13.57 1.64
C PRO A 99 -5.19 -13.19 0.70
N GLU A 100 -6.39 -13.76 0.91
CA GLU A 100 -7.61 -13.47 0.13
C GLU A 100 -8.16 -12.05 0.36
N ASP A 101 -7.82 -11.41 1.48
CA ASP A 101 -8.22 -10.02 1.77
C ASP A 101 -7.36 -8.99 1.02
N ILE A 102 -6.19 -9.39 0.52
CA ILE A 102 -5.23 -8.48 -0.11
C ILE A 102 -5.64 -8.17 -1.56
N ASP A 103 -5.87 -6.89 -1.85
CA ASP A 103 -6.16 -6.41 -3.20
C ASP A 103 -4.90 -6.25 -4.05
N THR A 104 -3.79 -5.86 -3.42
CA THR A 104 -2.53 -5.56 -4.12
C THR A 104 -1.32 -5.80 -3.26
N GLY A 105 -0.19 -6.18 -3.87
CA GLY A 105 1.03 -6.49 -3.17
C GLY A 105 2.27 -6.02 -3.90
N ALA A 106 3.32 -5.74 -3.13
CA ALA A 106 4.67 -5.52 -3.65
C ALA A 106 5.68 -6.29 -2.82
N LEU A 107 6.63 -6.92 -3.52
CA LEU A 107 7.78 -7.56 -2.92
C LEU A 107 9.05 -6.87 -3.43
N ILE A 108 9.88 -6.44 -2.48
CA ILE A 108 11.13 -5.75 -2.73
C ILE A 108 12.26 -6.68 -2.29
N LEU A 109 13.15 -7.04 -3.21
CA LEU A 109 14.41 -7.73 -2.90
C LEU A 109 15.56 -6.77 -3.14
N THR A 110 16.48 -6.62 -2.18
CA THR A 110 17.62 -5.70 -2.31
C THR A 110 18.97 -6.28 -1.87
N GLY A 111 20.04 -5.62 -2.33
CA GLY A 111 21.41 -5.93 -1.94
C GLY A 111 21.83 -7.36 -2.27
N VAL A 112 22.42 -8.07 -1.30
CA VAL A 112 22.91 -9.44 -1.52
C VAL A 112 21.78 -10.45 -1.69
N ALA A 113 20.55 -10.15 -1.22
CA ALA A 113 19.38 -11.01 -1.39
C ALA A 113 19.00 -11.18 -2.86
N VAL A 114 19.15 -10.12 -3.68
CA VAL A 114 18.92 -10.17 -5.14
C VAL A 114 19.88 -11.13 -5.84
N ARG A 115 21.09 -11.32 -5.29
CA ARG A 115 22.11 -12.19 -5.89
C ARG A 115 21.95 -13.66 -5.52
N ARG A 116 20.91 -14.01 -4.76
CA ARG A 116 20.65 -15.40 -4.35
C ARG A 116 20.05 -16.19 -5.49
N ARG A 117 20.40 -17.47 -5.59
CA ARG A 117 20.00 -18.32 -6.73
C ARG A 117 18.48 -18.43 -6.87
N ASN A 118 17.77 -18.41 -5.75
CA ASN A 118 16.31 -18.48 -5.70
C ASN A 118 15.63 -17.11 -5.55
N ALA A 119 16.35 -15.99 -5.71
CA ALA A 119 15.75 -14.65 -5.61
C ALA A 119 14.56 -14.46 -6.57
N ARG A 120 14.67 -14.99 -7.80
CA ARG A 120 13.60 -14.95 -8.80
C ARG A 120 12.45 -15.94 -8.53
N ALA A 121 12.68 -16.96 -7.71
CA ALA A 121 11.58 -17.84 -7.29
C ALA A 121 10.82 -17.25 -6.10
N ILE A 122 11.45 -16.34 -5.36
CA ILE A 122 10.84 -15.62 -4.24
C ILE A 122 10.04 -14.40 -4.74
N ALA A 123 10.55 -13.69 -5.76
CA ALA A 123 9.92 -12.51 -6.38
C ALA A 123 9.00 -12.85 -7.55
#